data_AF-A0AA43FPW2-F1
#
_entry.id   AF-A0AA43FPW2-F1
#
_cell.length_a   1.000
_cell.length_b   1.000
_cell.length_c   1.000
_cell.angle_alpha   90.00
_cell.angle_beta   90.00
_cell.angle_gamma   90.00
#
_symmetry.space_group_name_H-M   'P 1'
#
loop_
_entity.id
_entity.type
_entity.pdbx_description
1 polymer ?
#
loop_
_entity_poly.entity_id
_entity_poly.type
_entity_poly.pdbx_seq_one_letter_code
_entity_poly.pdbx_strand_id
1 'polypeptide(L)'
;MNSTSHDGTITHGTLLRILGWTGTLFLLVAGADVLLTWLPTDFGNREWEFGTITSSLNGMLSVTFGMILVMVGLSEAEAAWPLRVVAGGFVFLAVFIVAATLLYWTNVPLALKSVQPGPISVGLTKAVIKTSVQCVAFPVAYVLFARTAWRWAKKKDA
;
A
#
# COMPACT_ATOMS: atom_id res chain seq x y z
N MET A 1 30.22 40.38 -17.00
CA MET A 1 30.17 38.91 -16.87
C MET A 1 29.99 38.58 -15.39
N ASN A 2 28.75 38.49 -14.91
CA ASN A 2 28.46 38.03 -13.55
C ASN A 2 28.05 36.56 -13.64
N SER A 3 28.97 35.64 -13.35
CA SER A 3 28.61 34.25 -13.10
C SER A 3 27.98 34.18 -11.71
N THR A 4 26.66 34.25 -11.65
CA THR A 4 25.90 33.76 -10.51
C THR A 4 26.10 32.26 -10.43
N SER A 5 27.04 31.82 -9.59
CA SER A 5 27.13 30.43 -9.16
C SER A 5 25.82 30.08 -8.45
N HIS A 6 24.95 29.35 -9.14
CA HIS A 6 23.83 28.67 -8.50
C HIS A 6 24.42 27.64 -7.54
N ASP A 7 24.50 28.01 -6.26
CA ASP A 7 24.84 27.07 -5.19
C ASP A 7 23.70 26.04 -5.13
N GLY A 8 23.95 24.88 -5.74
CA GLY A 8 22.99 23.80 -5.94
C GLY A 8 22.72 22.97 -4.69
N THR A 9 22.76 23.59 -3.50
CA THR A 9 22.48 22.90 -2.23
C THR A 9 20.96 22.81 -2.02
N ILE A 10 20.39 21.66 -2.39
CA ILE A 10 19.01 21.34 -2.04
C ILE A 10 18.89 21.38 -0.51
N THR A 11 18.10 22.30 0.02
CA THR A 11 17.84 22.40 1.46
C THR A 11 17.06 21.18 1.93
N HIS A 12 17.30 20.71 3.16
CA HIS A 12 16.67 19.52 3.72
C HIS A 12 15.14 19.56 3.62
N GLY A 13 14.52 20.70 3.92
CA GLY A 13 13.07 20.89 3.79
C GLY A 13 12.56 20.81 2.35
N THR A 14 13.37 21.23 1.36
CA THR A 14 13.00 21.09 -0.06
C THR A 14 12.98 19.61 -0.47
N LEU A 15 13.96 18.83 -0.01
CA LEU A 15 14.00 17.38 -0.26
C LEU A 15 12.75 16.68 0.32
N LEU A 16 12.39 16.97 1.57
CA LEU A 16 11.22 16.37 2.22
C LEU A 16 9.91 16.73 1.50
N ARG A 17 9.77 17.96 1.03
CA ARG A 17 8.62 18.39 0.23
C ARG A 17 8.53 17.62 -1.08
N ILE A 18 9.64 17.43 -1.78
CA ILE A 18 9.69 16.62 -3.01
C ILE A 18 9.26 15.19 -2.70
N LEU A 19 9.80 14.58 -1.64
CA LEU A 19 9.41 13.22 -1.22
C LEU A 19 7.91 13.13 -0.91
N GLY A 20 7.35 14.12 -0.22
CA GLY A 20 5.91 14.16 0.08
C GLY A 20 5.05 14.23 -1.18
N TRP A 21 5.41 15.07 -2.14
CA TRP A 21 4.71 15.18 -3.43
C TRP A 21 4.87 13.94 -4.30
N THR A 22 6.08 13.40 -4.42
CA THR A 22 6.34 12.13 -5.12
C THR A 22 5.53 11.00 -4.50
N GLY A 23 5.50 10.92 -3.16
CA GLY A 23 4.69 9.96 -2.43
C GLY A 23 3.20 10.10 -2.73
N THR A 24 2.70 11.33 -2.80
CA THR A 24 1.30 11.63 -3.11
C THR A 24 0.94 11.16 -4.52
N LEU A 25 1.79 11.43 -5.51
CA LEU A 25 1.58 10.95 -6.89
C LEU A 25 1.57 9.42 -6.96
N PHE A 26 2.54 8.76 -6.32
CA PHE A 26 2.57 7.30 -6.24
C PHE A 26 1.32 6.73 -5.59
N LEU A 27 0.88 7.33 -4.48
CA LEU A 27 -0.33 6.92 -3.77
C LEU A 27 -1.57 7.05 -4.65
N LEU A 28 -1.71 8.14 -5.38
CA LEU A 28 -2.87 8.38 -6.25
C LEU A 28 -2.90 7.41 -7.42
N VAL A 29 -1.77 7.24 -8.12
CA VAL A 29 -1.70 6.34 -9.29
C VAL A 29 -1.88 4.88 -8.86
N ALA A 30 -1.10 4.41 -7.88
CA ALA A 30 -1.22 3.03 -7.43
C ALA A 30 -2.57 2.76 -6.73
N GLY A 31 -3.11 3.75 -6.02
CA GLY A 31 -4.44 3.66 -5.42
C GLY A 31 -5.54 3.55 -6.48
N ALA A 32 -5.45 4.34 -7.55
CA ALA A 32 -6.38 4.25 -8.67
C ALA A 32 -6.29 2.88 -9.36
N ASP A 33 -5.09 2.36 -9.61
CA ASP A 33 -4.89 1.04 -10.20
C ASP A 33 -5.56 -0.04 -9.34
N VAL A 34 -5.32 -0.02 -8.02
CA VAL A 34 -5.96 -0.95 -7.09
C VAL A 34 -7.49 -0.81 -7.13
N LEU A 35 -8.04 0.41 -7.08
CA LEU A 35 -9.48 0.62 -7.13
C LEU A 35 -10.09 0.11 -8.44
N LEU A 36 -9.41 0.32 -9.57
CA LEU A 36 -9.85 -0.14 -10.88
C LEU A 36 -9.86 -1.67 -10.99
N THR A 37 -9.02 -2.38 -10.23
CA THR A 37 -9.10 -3.87 -10.22
C THR A 37 -10.43 -4.41 -9.70
N TRP A 38 -11.22 -3.61 -8.98
CA TRP A 38 -12.53 -4.02 -8.45
C TRP A 38 -13.68 -3.77 -9.43
N LEU A 39 -13.41 -3.25 -10.64
CA LEU A 39 -14.41 -2.93 -11.66
C LEU A 39 -14.22 -3.78 -12.93
N PRO A 40 -15.30 -4.40 -13.48
CA PRO A 40 -16.63 -4.54 -12.90
C PRO A 40 -16.61 -5.48 -11.68
N THR A 41 -17.45 -5.19 -10.70
CA THR A 41 -17.54 -5.98 -9.47
C THR A 41 -18.41 -7.22 -9.69
N ASP A 42 -17.87 -8.42 -9.45
CA ASP A 42 -18.55 -9.70 -9.64
C ASP A 42 -18.42 -10.60 -8.40
N PHE A 43 -18.99 -10.13 -7.28
CA PHE A 43 -18.98 -10.88 -6.02
C PHE A 43 -19.75 -12.20 -6.14
N GLY A 44 -19.22 -13.26 -5.53
CA GLY A 44 -19.73 -14.62 -5.64
C GLY A 44 -19.09 -15.43 -6.78
N ASN A 45 -18.49 -14.77 -7.77
CA ASN A 45 -17.64 -15.43 -8.75
C ASN A 45 -16.24 -15.65 -8.17
N ARG A 46 -15.93 -16.90 -7.82
CA ARG A 46 -14.68 -17.25 -7.12
C ARG A 46 -13.42 -16.98 -7.93
N GLU A 47 -13.50 -17.08 -9.26
CA GLU A 47 -12.37 -16.77 -10.14
C GLU A 47 -12.07 -15.27 -10.11
N TRP A 48 -13.13 -14.46 -10.18
CA TRP A 48 -13.03 -13.01 -10.04
C TRP A 48 -12.48 -12.61 -8.68
N GLU A 49 -13.05 -13.14 -7.58
CA GLU A 49 -12.60 -12.81 -6.21
C GLU A 49 -11.11 -13.14 -6.01
N PHE A 50 -10.68 -14.33 -6.45
CA PHE A 50 -9.27 -14.73 -6.35
C PHE A 50 -8.34 -13.82 -7.16
N GLY A 51 -8.74 -13.50 -8.41
CA GLY A 51 -7.97 -12.64 -9.31
C GLY A 51 -7.86 -11.20 -8.80
N THR A 52 -8.97 -10.63 -8.33
CA THR A 52 -9.05 -9.26 -7.81
C THR A 52 -8.24 -9.10 -6.53
N ILE A 53 -8.33 -10.04 -5.59
CA ILE A 53 -7.54 -9.99 -4.34
C ILE A 53 -6.05 -10.11 -4.62
N THR A 54 -5.65 -11.06 -5.49
CA THR A 54 -4.25 -11.25 -5.85
C THR A 54 -3.68 -10.01 -6.54
N SER A 55 -4.44 -9.41 -7.46
CA SER A 55 -4.04 -8.19 -8.18
C SER A 55 -3.96 -6.99 -7.24
N SER A 56 -4.93 -6.83 -6.34
CA SER A 56 -4.93 -5.79 -5.31
C SER A 56 -3.68 -5.87 -4.42
N LEU A 57 -3.35 -7.07 -3.92
CA LEU A 57 -2.18 -7.28 -3.05
C LEU A 57 -0.85 -7.09 -3.78
N ASN A 58 -0.80 -7.32 -5.10
CA ASN A 58 0.37 -6.96 -5.90
C ASN A 58 0.56 -5.43 -6.00
N GLY A 59 -0.52 -4.67 -6.13
CA GLY A 59 -0.49 -3.20 -6.17
C GLY A 59 -0.20 -2.53 -4.81
N MET A 60 -0.49 -3.22 -3.70
CA MET A 60 -0.34 -2.67 -2.35
C MET A 60 1.07 -2.19 -2.00
N LEU A 61 2.11 -2.81 -2.56
CA LEU A 61 3.48 -2.37 -2.27
C LEU A 61 3.72 -0.93 -2.76
N SER A 62 3.23 -0.58 -3.95
CA SER A 62 3.35 0.78 -4.51
C SER A 62 2.54 1.79 -3.70
N VAL A 63 1.32 1.42 -3.29
CA VAL A 63 0.48 2.23 -2.38
C VAL A 63 1.22 2.48 -1.06
N THR A 64 1.86 1.44 -0.51
CA THR A 64 2.63 1.51 0.74
C THR A 64 3.79 2.48 0.62
N PHE A 65 4.57 2.39 -0.46
CA PHE A 65 5.68 3.31 -0.70
C PHE A 65 5.19 4.75 -0.83
N GLY A 66 4.09 4.98 -1.56
CA GLY A 66 3.45 6.29 -1.64
C GLY A 66 3.10 6.85 -0.26
N MET A 67 2.41 6.07 0.58
CA MET A 67 2.04 6.45 1.94
C MET A 67 3.25 6.74 2.83
N ILE A 68 4.30 5.93 2.77
CA ILE A 68 5.52 6.14 3.56
C ILE A 68 6.22 7.44 3.14
N LEU A 69 6.32 7.70 1.85
CA LEU A 69 6.92 8.94 1.33
C LEU A 69 6.11 10.18 1.73
N VAL A 70 4.77 10.10 1.69
CA VAL A 70 3.89 11.14 2.23
C VAL A 70 4.16 11.35 3.72
N MET A 71 4.22 10.26 4.51
CA MET A 71 4.51 10.33 5.94
C MET A 71 5.85 11.02 6.23
N VAL A 72 6.90 10.69 5.47
CA VAL A 72 8.24 11.30 5.59
C VAL A 72 8.21 12.77 5.18
N GLY A 73 7.54 13.13 4.09
CA GLY A 73 7.40 14.52 3.66
C GLY A 73 6.62 15.40 4.64
N LEU A 74 5.71 14.79 5.42
CA LEU A 74 4.96 15.46 6.48
C LEU A 74 5.70 15.50 7.82
N SER A 75 6.90 14.94 7.93
CA SER A 75 7.65 14.89 9.19
C SER A 75 7.96 16.27 9.76
N GLU A 76 8.23 17.27 8.91
CA GLU A 76 8.48 18.67 9.32
C GLU A 76 7.24 19.58 9.29
N ALA A 77 6.08 19.09 8.86
CA ALA A 77 4.87 19.93 8.82
C ALA A 77 4.45 20.38 10.24
N GLU A 78 4.03 21.63 10.45
CA GLU A 78 3.63 22.09 11.78
C GLU A 78 2.34 21.42 12.27
N ALA A 79 1.43 21.08 11.35
CA ALA A 79 0.16 20.46 11.70
C ALA A 79 0.30 18.96 11.98
N ALA A 80 -0.29 18.51 13.10
CA ALA A 80 -0.42 17.09 13.43
C ALA A 80 -1.49 16.36 12.59
N TRP A 81 -2.52 17.10 12.12
CA TRP A 81 -3.67 16.53 11.42
C TRP A 81 -3.31 15.66 10.20
N PRO A 82 -2.45 16.10 9.27
CA PRO A 82 -2.07 15.29 8.11
C PRO A 82 -1.45 13.94 8.47
N LEU A 83 -0.61 13.88 9.52
CA LEU A 83 -0.03 12.62 9.99
C LEU A 83 -1.08 11.68 10.60
N ARG A 84 -2.13 12.21 11.23
CA ARG A 84 -3.27 11.42 11.72
C ARG A 84 -4.07 10.82 10.57
N VAL A 85 -4.26 11.58 9.47
CA VAL A 85 -4.90 11.08 8.25
C VAL A 85 -4.08 9.94 7.64
N VAL A 86 -2.76 10.10 7.53
CA VAL A 86 -1.87 9.03 7.05
C VAL A 86 -1.92 7.80 7.94
N ALA A 87 -1.92 7.98 9.27
CA ALA A 87 -2.09 6.88 10.23
C ALA A 87 -3.42 6.15 10.03
N GLY A 88 -4.52 6.90 9.88
CA GLY A 88 -5.84 6.35 9.57
C GLY A 88 -5.86 5.58 8.25
N GLY A 89 -5.16 6.08 7.23
CA GLY A 89 -4.99 5.39 5.94
C GLY A 89 -4.29 4.05 6.08
N PHE A 90 -3.20 3.96 6.86
CA PHE A 90 -2.55 2.67 7.14
C PHE A 90 -3.47 1.70 7.89
N VAL A 91 -4.23 2.17 8.89
CA VAL A 91 -5.21 1.32 9.60
C VAL A 91 -6.29 0.82 8.64
N PHE A 92 -6.82 1.71 7.79
CA PHE A 92 -7.80 1.35 6.77
C PHE A 92 -7.28 0.26 5.84
N LEU A 93 -6.06 0.41 5.31
CA LEU A 93 -5.43 -0.59 4.46
C LEU A 93 -5.21 -1.92 5.18
N ALA A 94 -4.86 -1.89 6.47
CA ALA A 94 -4.70 -3.12 7.27
C ALA A 94 -6.03 -3.87 7.40
N VAL A 95 -7.11 -3.16 7.73
CA VAL A 95 -8.46 -3.74 7.83
C VAL A 95 -8.93 -4.27 6.47
N PHE A 96 -8.68 -3.52 5.39
CA PHE A 96 -8.98 -3.93 4.03
C PHE A 96 -8.29 -5.25 3.67
N ILE A 97 -6.99 -5.39 3.95
CA ILE A 97 -6.25 -6.63 3.67
C ILE A 97 -6.77 -7.79 4.52
N VAL A 98 -7.11 -7.56 5.79
CA VAL A 98 -7.70 -8.62 6.63
C VAL A 98 -9.03 -9.09 6.04
N ALA A 99 -9.91 -8.18 5.62
CA ALA A 99 -11.17 -8.53 4.96
C ALA A 99 -10.94 -9.29 3.64
N ALA A 100 -10.03 -8.82 2.80
CA ALA A 100 -9.65 -9.49 1.56
C ALA A 100 -9.04 -10.89 1.81
N THR A 101 -8.28 -11.05 2.89
CA THR A 101 -7.68 -12.34 3.28
C THR A 101 -8.75 -13.36 3.67
N LEU A 102 -9.79 -12.93 4.39
CA LEU A 102 -10.90 -13.82 4.75
C LEU A 102 -11.64 -14.33 3.51
N LEU A 103 -11.89 -13.47 2.52
CA LEU A 103 -12.46 -13.86 1.23
C LEU A 103 -11.51 -14.76 0.42
N TYR A 104 -10.21 -14.47 0.46
CA TYR A 104 -9.20 -15.27 -0.22
C TYR A 104 -9.15 -16.70 0.32
N TRP A 105 -9.19 -16.83 1.65
CA TRP A 105 -9.08 -18.13 2.32
C TRP A 105 -10.21 -19.09 1.94
N THR A 106 -11.42 -18.58 1.70
CA THR A 106 -12.55 -19.41 1.26
C THR A 106 -12.40 -19.90 -0.18
N ASN A 107 -11.61 -19.22 -1.00
CA ASN A 107 -11.46 -19.51 -2.43
C ASN A 107 -10.23 -20.35 -2.78
N VAL A 108 -9.15 -20.25 -2.00
CA VAL A 108 -7.88 -20.98 -2.25
C VAL A 108 -8.07 -22.50 -2.36
N PRO A 109 -8.75 -23.19 -1.42
CA PRO A 109 -8.87 -24.65 -1.49
C PRO A 109 -9.61 -25.13 -2.73
N LEU A 110 -10.52 -24.33 -3.26
CA LEU A 110 -11.26 -24.66 -4.46
C LEU A 110 -10.41 -24.45 -5.72
N ALA A 111 -9.67 -23.34 -5.78
CA ALA A 111 -8.75 -23.06 -6.89
C ALA A 111 -7.67 -24.13 -7.02
N LEU A 112 -7.16 -24.66 -5.90
CA LEU A 112 -6.17 -25.75 -5.92
C LEU A 112 -6.76 -27.08 -6.41
N LYS A 113 -8.08 -27.30 -6.24
CA LYS A 113 -8.77 -28.51 -6.70
C LYS A 113 -9.19 -28.46 -8.16
N SER A 114 -9.37 -27.26 -8.73
CA SER A 114 -9.85 -27.10 -10.11
C SER A 114 -8.75 -27.21 -11.16
N VAL A 115 -7.47 -27.12 -10.78
CA VAL A 115 -6.34 -27.16 -11.72
C VAL A 115 -5.78 -28.57 -11.85
N GLN A 116 -5.74 -29.08 -13.08
CA GLN A 116 -5.11 -30.36 -13.39
C GLN A 116 -3.59 -30.30 -13.15
N PRO A 117 -2.95 -31.42 -12.75
CA PRO A 117 -1.50 -31.48 -12.57
C PRO A 117 -0.76 -31.10 -13.86
N GLY A 118 0.02 -30.03 -13.83
CA GLY A 118 0.75 -29.51 -14.99
C GLY A 118 1.48 -28.19 -14.70
N PRO A 119 2.17 -27.59 -15.68
CA PRO A 119 2.94 -26.35 -15.49
C PRO A 119 2.13 -25.18 -14.92
N ILE A 120 0.83 -25.12 -15.25
CA ILE A 120 -0.11 -24.10 -14.77
C ILE A 120 -0.30 -24.19 -13.24
N SER A 121 -0.32 -25.40 -12.67
CA SER A 121 -0.49 -25.61 -11.22
C SER A 121 0.68 -25.04 -10.39
N VAL A 122 1.90 -25.02 -10.96
CA VAL A 122 3.09 -24.46 -10.31
C VAL A 122 2.98 -22.94 -10.22
N GLY A 123 2.53 -22.29 -11.30
CA GLY A 123 2.29 -20.84 -11.31
C GLY A 123 1.25 -20.43 -10.27
N LEU A 124 0.12 -21.15 -10.22
CA LEU A 124 -0.92 -20.91 -9.22
C LEU A 124 -0.41 -21.08 -7.79
N THR A 125 0.31 -22.17 -7.52
CA THR A 125 0.85 -22.44 -6.17
C THR A 125 1.80 -21.34 -5.71
N LYS A 126 2.69 -20.85 -6.59
CA LYS A 126 3.59 -19.73 -6.29
C LYS A 126 2.81 -18.45 -5.98
N ALA A 127 1.77 -18.15 -6.76
CA ALA A 127 0.91 -17.00 -6.50
C ALA A 127 0.24 -17.12 -5.13
N VAL A 128 -0.33 -18.29 -4.80
CA VAL A 128 -0.98 -18.53 -3.50
C VAL A 128 -0.03 -18.32 -2.32
N ILE A 129 1.18 -18.87 -2.40
CA ILE A 129 2.19 -18.71 -1.35
C ILE A 129 2.55 -17.22 -1.19
N LYS A 130 2.83 -16.52 -2.30
CA LYS A 130 3.18 -15.10 -2.28
C LYS A 130 2.07 -14.26 -1.64
N THR A 131 0.82 -14.47 -2.08
CA THR A 131 -0.35 -13.77 -1.57
C THR A 131 -0.55 -14.05 -0.08
N SER A 132 -0.39 -15.30 0.35
CA SER A 132 -0.52 -15.67 1.76
C SER A 132 0.51 -14.96 2.65
N VAL A 133 1.75 -14.83 2.18
CA VAL A 133 2.79 -14.07 2.89
C VAL A 133 2.42 -12.58 2.96
N GLN A 134 1.94 -12.01 1.85
CA GLN A 134 1.50 -10.61 1.78
C GLN A 134 0.31 -10.31 2.71
N CYS A 135 -0.64 -11.25 2.82
CA CYS A 135 -1.79 -11.15 3.72
C CYS A 135 -1.41 -11.03 5.20
N VAL A 136 -0.25 -11.54 5.60
CA VAL A 136 0.25 -11.44 6.99
C VAL A 136 1.22 -10.26 7.12
N ALA A 137 2.16 -10.14 6.19
CA ALA A 137 3.22 -9.13 6.26
C ALA A 137 2.66 -7.70 6.18
N PHE A 138 1.72 -7.43 5.28
CA PHE A 138 1.21 -6.07 5.08
C PHE A 138 0.40 -5.56 6.27
N PRO A 139 -0.57 -6.28 6.86
CA PRO A 139 -1.29 -5.78 8.03
C PRO A 139 -0.37 -5.48 9.20
N VAL A 140 0.61 -6.34 9.48
CA VAL A 140 1.61 -6.11 10.53
C VAL A 140 2.40 -4.84 10.24
N ALA A 141 2.92 -4.69 9.02
CA ALA A 141 3.67 -3.50 8.62
C ALA A 141 2.81 -2.22 8.74
N TYR A 142 1.56 -2.26 8.29
CA TYR A 142 0.65 -1.12 8.35
C TYR A 142 0.29 -0.70 9.77
N VAL A 143 0.11 -1.64 10.69
CA VAL A 143 -0.08 -1.32 12.12
C VAL A 143 1.16 -0.63 12.69
N LEU A 144 2.36 -1.08 12.33
CA LEU A 144 3.62 -0.46 12.76
C LEU A 144 3.80 0.96 12.18
N PHE A 145 3.46 1.17 10.91
CA PHE A 145 3.50 2.48 10.27
C PHE A 145 2.45 3.42 10.84
N ALA A 146 1.21 2.96 11.03
CA ALA A 146 0.15 3.73 11.69
C ALA A 146 0.57 4.16 13.09
N ARG A 147 1.14 3.25 13.90
CA ARG A 147 1.69 3.57 15.22
C ARG A 147 2.81 4.61 15.15
N THR A 148 3.65 4.56 14.12
CA THR A 148 4.75 5.51 13.94
C THR A 148 4.24 6.89 13.54
N ALA A 149 3.36 6.97 12.55
CA ALA A 149 2.68 8.20 12.14
C ALA A 149 1.93 8.85 13.32
N TRP A 150 1.21 8.05 14.11
CA TRP A 150 0.48 8.54 15.28
C TRP A 150 1.41 9.08 16.38
N ARG A 151 2.54 8.41 16.63
CA ARG A 151 3.57 8.90 17.57
C ARG A 151 4.16 10.23 17.11
N TRP A 152 4.39 10.41 15.82
CA TRP A 152 4.88 11.68 15.26
C TRP A 152 3.84 12.78 15.37
N ALA A 153 2.56 12.47 15.13
CA ALA A 153 1.47 13.42 15.33
C ALA A 153 1.40 13.90 16.78
N LYS A 154 1.42 12.98 17.76
CA LYS A 154 1.38 13.34 19.19
C LYS A 154 2.52 14.25 19.63
N LYS A 155 3.72 14.09 19.07
CA LYS A 155 4.86 14.96 19.38
C LYS A 155 4.67 16.40 18.91
N LYS A 156 3.78 16.64 17.94
CA LYS A 156 3.48 17.98 17.41
C LYS A 156 2.38 18.68 18.20
N ASP A 157 1.57 17.93 18.94
CA ASP A 157 0.53 18.47 19.82
C ASP A 157 1.05 18.83 21.22
N ALA A 158 2.29 18.42 21.55
CA ALA A 158 2.93 18.61 22.85
C ALA A 158 3.85 19.83 22.84
#